data_AF-A0A357T0A4-F1
#
_entry.id   AF-A0A357T0A4-F1
#
_cell.length_a   1.000
_cell.length_b   1.000
_cell.length_c   1.000
_cell.angle_alpha   90.00
_cell.angle_beta   90.00
_cell.angle_gamma   90.00
#
_symmetry.space_group_name_H-M   'P 1'
#
loop_
_entity.id
_entity.type
_entity.pdbx_description
1 polymer ?
#
loop_
_entity_poly.entity_id
_entity_poly.type
_entity_poly.pdbx_seq_one_letter_code
_entity_poly.pdbx_strand_id
1 'polypeptide(L)'
;MTKTELLELLRNGENSGMEFKRDDVENHVLAKEIVAFLNFQGGIVLLGVDDDGSVRGTTRKNLEEWVVELCRRKIEPAIIPYMSCLKNVEPGKDVLIIRIPAGPNKPYARVHNDRRNYFIRVGSTSREATQEELQRMFQALGRIQYGMKPVPGSTMQDMDFRRLKNYFSKVLEIEHPKDNDSNEWERLLLNLELLSDVDGVMAVTVDGLLLFGKNPAHFLPQSGIRAIAYDSTEPSYAAREDLEIKGALTPLYAGDGGIIESGLVEQALEFIRRNTRVQ
;
A
#
# COMPACT_ATOMS: atom_id res chain seq x y z
N MET A 1 9.78 -26.03 -11.58
CA MET A 1 10.96 -26.15 -10.70
C MET A 1 11.57 -27.49 -10.97
N THR A 2 12.86 -27.54 -11.27
CA THR A 2 13.60 -28.80 -11.46
C THR A 2 14.19 -29.30 -10.13
N LYS A 3 14.63 -30.57 -10.09
CA LYS A 3 15.28 -31.13 -8.89
C LYS A 3 16.56 -30.38 -8.52
N THR A 4 17.34 -29.96 -9.51
CA THR A 4 18.58 -29.20 -9.29
C THR A 4 18.29 -27.84 -8.66
N GLU A 5 17.33 -27.09 -9.20
CA GLU A 5 16.87 -25.81 -8.62
C GLU A 5 16.41 -25.97 -7.17
N LEU A 6 15.65 -27.04 -6.89
CA LEU A 6 15.18 -27.32 -5.53
C LEU A 6 16.36 -27.53 -4.56
N LEU A 7 17.35 -28.34 -4.94
CA LEU A 7 18.52 -28.60 -4.09
C LEU A 7 19.35 -27.34 -3.83
N GLU A 8 19.44 -26.42 -4.79
CA GLU A 8 20.08 -25.11 -4.58
C GLU A 8 19.30 -24.25 -3.58
N LEU A 9 17.96 -24.23 -3.68
CA LEU A 9 17.12 -23.50 -2.74
C LEU A 9 17.23 -24.06 -1.32
N LEU A 10 17.28 -25.39 -1.16
CA LEU A 10 17.47 -26.03 0.14
C LEU A 10 18.81 -25.63 0.79
N ARG A 11 19.88 -25.53 0.00
CA ARG A 11 21.19 -25.09 0.50
C ARG A 11 21.22 -23.62 0.92
N ASN A 12 20.41 -22.77 0.27
CA ASN A 12 20.29 -21.36 0.61
C ASN A 12 19.39 -21.10 1.83
N GLY A 13 18.60 -22.09 2.24
CA GLY A 13 17.73 -22.01 3.41
C GLY A 13 16.51 -21.10 3.23
N GLU A 14 15.78 -20.95 4.33
CA GLU A 14 14.62 -20.07 4.41
C GLU A 14 14.99 -18.60 4.27
N ASN A 15 14.11 -17.82 3.65
CA ASN A 15 14.29 -16.39 3.47
C ASN A 15 12.93 -15.70 3.30
N SER A 16 12.93 -14.42 2.91
CA SER A 16 11.71 -13.63 2.72
C SER A 16 10.76 -14.17 1.64
N GLY A 17 11.22 -15.04 0.74
CA GLY A 17 10.42 -15.65 -0.32
C GLY A 17 10.31 -17.17 -0.23
N MET A 18 10.85 -17.80 0.81
CA MET A 18 10.94 -19.26 0.94
C MET A 18 10.68 -19.70 2.38
N GLU A 19 9.82 -20.69 2.55
CA GLU A 19 9.49 -21.33 3.84
C GLU A 19 9.52 -22.85 3.69
N PHE A 20 10.13 -23.54 4.65
CA PHE A 20 10.17 -24.99 4.75
C PHE A 20 9.23 -25.45 5.84
N LYS A 21 8.42 -26.45 5.54
CA LYS A 21 7.55 -27.08 6.54
C LYS A 21 7.48 -28.57 6.33
N ARG A 22 7.26 -29.27 7.44
CA ARG A 22 6.83 -30.66 7.41
C ARG A 22 5.35 -30.73 7.03
N ASP A 23 4.90 -31.88 6.56
CA ASP A 23 3.51 -32.08 6.16
C ASP A 23 2.59 -32.58 7.30
N ASP A 24 3.17 -32.81 8.48
CA ASP A 24 2.49 -33.12 9.74
C ASP A 24 2.19 -31.87 10.60
N VAL A 25 2.52 -30.67 10.12
CA VAL A 25 2.14 -29.42 10.76
C VAL A 25 0.63 -29.24 10.80
N GLU A 26 0.16 -28.51 11.80
CA GLU A 26 -1.26 -28.16 11.89
C GLU A 26 -1.69 -27.18 10.78
N ASN A 27 -2.96 -27.27 10.39
CA ASN A 27 -3.48 -26.45 9.29
C ASN A 27 -3.35 -24.94 9.55
N HIS A 28 -3.48 -24.50 10.80
CA HIS A 28 -3.40 -23.08 11.14
C HIS A 28 -1.95 -22.56 11.15
N VAL A 29 -0.96 -23.46 11.30
CA VAL A 29 0.47 -23.13 11.20
C VAL A 29 0.83 -22.89 9.75
N LEU A 30 0.47 -23.80 8.84
CA LEU A 30 0.70 -23.58 7.42
C LEU A 30 -0.11 -22.39 6.87
N ALA A 31 -1.36 -22.21 7.32
CA ALA A 31 -2.18 -21.06 6.93
C ALA A 31 -1.54 -19.72 7.32
N LYS A 32 -0.85 -19.65 8.47
CA LYS A 32 -0.11 -18.45 8.91
C LYS A 32 0.94 -18.05 7.86
N GLU A 33 1.74 -19.00 7.41
CA GLU A 33 2.82 -18.74 6.45
C GLU A 33 2.27 -18.35 5.07
N ILE A 34 1.19 -19.02 4.63
CA ILE A 34 0.51 -18.65 3.38
C ILE A 34 -0.04 -17.22 3.44
N VAL A 35 -0.70 -16.85 4.54
CA VAL A 35 -1.22 -15.49 4.77
C VAL A 35 -0.10 -14.46 4.78
N ALA A 36 1.03 -14.77 5.40
CA ALA A 36 2.19 -13.86 5.42
C ALA A 36 2.73 -13.59 4.01
N PHE A 37 2.84 -14.61 3.16
CA PHE A 37 3.24 -14.44 1.76
C PHE A 37 2.21 -13.67 0.93
N LEU A 38 0.92 -13.96 1.10
CA LEU A 38 -0.16 -13.22 0.43
C LEU A 38 -0.14 -11.73 0.78
N ASN A 39 0.14 -11.38 2.03
CA ASN A 39 0.24 -9.98 2.47
C ASN A 39 1.57 -9.32 2.09
N PHE A 40 2.59 -10.10 1.74
CA PHE A 40 3.89 -9.62 1.28
C PHE A 40 4.01 -9.69 -0.26
N GLN A 41 5.18 -10.03 -0.80
CA GLN A 41 5.48 -10.08 -2.23
C GLN A 41 5.25 -11.49 -2.84
N GLY A 42 4.47 -12.35 -2.15
CA GLY A 42 4.38 -13.76 -2.50
C GLY A 42 5.60 -14.55 -2.03
N GLY A 43 5.64 -15.83 -2.39
CA GLY A 43 6.71 -16.74 -2.00
C GLY A 43 6.41 -18.19 -2.32
N ILE A 44 7.24 -19.09 -1.80
CA ILE A 44 7.15 -20.52 -2.00
C ILE A 44 7.19 -21.21 -0.64
N VAL A 45 6.26 -22.15 -0.42
CA VAL A 45 6.32 -23.08 0.71
C VAL A 45 6.71 -24.46 0.17
N LEU A 46 7.71 -25.09 0.78
CA LEU A 46 8.09 -26.48 0.52
C LEU A 46 7.58 -27.36 1.65
N LEU A 47 6.66 -28.29 1.34
CA LEU A 47 6.20 -29.30 2.29
C LEU A 47 6.98 -30.61 2.13
N GLY A 48 7.41 -31.17 3.25
CA GLY A 48 8.26 -32.37 3.31
C GLY A 48 9.75 -32.03 3.50
N VAL A 49 10.05 -30.84 4.00
CA VAL A 49 11.40 -30.34 4.26
C VAL A 49 11.45 -29.87 5.72
N ASP A 50 12.50 -30.27 6.45
CA ASP A 50 12.74 -29.78 7.81
C ASP A 50 13.39 -28.38 7.79
N ASP A 51 13.34 -27.64 8.91
CA ASP A 51 13.81 -26.24 8.96
C ASP A 51 15.33 -26.11 8.66
N ASP A 52 16.11 -27.20 8.79
CA ASP A 52 17.53 -27.26 8.44
C ASP A 52 17.78 -27.50 6.94
N GLY A 53 16.73 -27.63 6.13
CA GLY A 53 16.78 -27.90 4.70
C GLY A 53 16.88 -29.39 4.33
N SER A 54 16.88 -30.29 5.31
CA SER A 54 16.90 -31.73 5.03
C SER A 54 15.57 -32.21 4.45
N VAL A 55 15.64 -33.07 3.43
CA VAL A 55 14.44 -33.60 2.79
C VAL A 55 13.91 -34.77 3.61
N ARG A 56 12.72 -34.60 4.20
CA ARG A 56 12.02 -35.65 4.94
C ARG A 56 11.08 -36.44 4.06
N GLY A 57 10.51 -35.78 3.06
CA GLY A 57 9.47 -36.34 2.19
C GLY A 57 8.06 -36.12 2.75
N THR A 58 7.08 -36.01 1.86
CA THR A 58 5.65 -35.95 2.23
C THR A 58 5.14 -37.34 2.63
N THR A 59 4.44 -37.41 3.76
CA THR A 59 3.88 -38.64 4.36
C THR A 59 2.35 -38.69 4.33
N ARG A 60 1.68 -37.55 4.17
CA ARG A 60 0.22 -37.38 4.14
C ARG A 60 -0.36 -37.85 2.80
N LYS A 61 -1.27 -38.83 2.84
CA LYS A 61 -1.90 -39.42 1.64
C LYS A 61 -2.69 -38.43 0.77
N ASN A 62 -3.40 -37.50 1.39
CA ASN A 62 -4.25 -36.51 0.68
C ASN A 62 -3.71 -35.09 0.88
N LEU A 63 -2.40 -34.90 0.67
CA LEU A 63 -1.73 -33.64 0.97
C LEU A 63 -2.31 -32.45 0.18
N GLU A 64 -2.52 -32.60 -1.13
CA GLU A 64 -3.06 -31.53 -1.98
C GLU A 64 -4.48 -31.12 -1.54
N GLU A 65 -5.37 -32.09 -1.32
CA GLU A 65 -6.73 -31.84 -0.83
C GLU A 65 -6.71 -31.13 0.53
N TRP A 66 -5.81 -31.55 1.43
CA TRP A 66 -5.64 -30.93 2.74
C TRP A 66 -5.18 -29.47 2.63
N VAL A 67 -4.24 -29.16 1.72
CA VAL A 67 -3.80 -27.77 1.47
C VAL A 67 -4.94 -26.94 0.89
N VAL A 68 -5.74 -27.49 -0.04
CA VAL A 68 -6.89 -26.79 -0.64
C VAL A 68 -7.95 -26.48 0.42
N GLU A 69 -8.32 -27.47 1.26
CA GLU A 69 -9.31 -27.28 2.32
C GLU A 69 -8.82 -26.27 3.38
N LEU A 70 -7.54 -26.31 3.72
CA LEU A 70 -6.90 -25.31 4.57
C LEU A 70 -7.02 -23.91 3.95
N CYS A 71 -6.65 -23.74 2.68
CA CYS A 71 -6.73 -22.46 1.98
C CYS A 71 -8.16 -21.93 1.91
N ARG A 72 -9.15 -22.83 1.85
CA ARG A 72 -10.56 -22.48 1.83
C ARG A 72 -11.10 -22.05 3.20
N ARG A 73 -10.67 -22.71 4.29
CA ARG A 73 -11.29 -22.56 5.63
C ARG A 73 -10.51 -21.74 6.62
N LYS A 74 -9.20 -21.65 6.42
CA LYS A 74 -8.28 -20.97 7.34
C LYS A 74 -7.74 -19.66 6.79
N ILE A 75 -8.06 -19.31 5.54
CA ILE A 75 -7.60 -18.08 4.90
C ILE A 75 -8.82 -17.29 4.42
N GLU A 76 -8.84 -16.00 4.73
CA GLU A 76 -9.90 -15.08 4.32
C GLU A 76 -9.30 -13.79 3.74
N PRO A 77 -9.61 -13.40 2.48
CA PRO A 77 -10.40 -14.15 1.50
C PRO A 77 -9.77 -15.51 1.15
N ALA A 78 -10.61 -16.51 0.86
CA ALA A 78 -10.14 -17.83 0.45
C ALA A 78 -9.33 -17.74 -0.86
N ILE A 79 -8.32 -18.61 -1.00
CA ILE A 79 -7.47 -18.68 -2.19
C ILE A 79 -7.41 -20.10 -2.74
N ILE A 80 -7.00 -20.21 -4.00
CA ILE A 80 -6.62 -21.48 -4.64
C ILE A 80 -5.13 -21.39 -4.95
N PRO A 81 -4.26 -22.13 -4.23
CA PRO A 81 -2.83 -22.06 -4.46
C PRO A 81 -2.42 -22.85 -5.71
N TYR A 82 -1.34 -22.41 -6.36
CA TYR A 82 -0.70 -23.22 -7.40
C TYR A 82 0.26 -24.21 -6.75
N MET A 83 0.04 -25.50 -6.96
CA MET A 83 0.82 -26.57 -6.34
C MET A 83 1.46 -27.47 -7.39
N SER A 84 2.66 -27.95 -7.10
CA SER A 84 3.34 -28.96 -7.91
C SER A 84 4.13 -29.90 -7.02
N CYS A 85 4.00 -31.21 -7.23
CA CYS A 85 4.76 -32.21 -6.49
C CYS A 85 6.03 -32.61 -7.26
N LEU A 86 7.19 -32.53 -6.61
CA LEU A 86 8.47 -32.97 -7.13
C LEU A 86 8.78 -34.33 -6.51
N LYS A 87 8.74 -35.39 -7.33
CA LYS A 87 8.89 -36.77 -6.86
C LYS A 87 10.35 -37.20 -6.77
N ASN A 88 10.66 -38.07 -5.81
CA ASN A 88 11.98 -38.67 -5.61
C ASN A 88 13.13 -37.63 -5.60
N VAL A 89 12.94 -36.53 -4.85
CA VAL A 89 14.00 -35.54 -4.59
C VAL A 89 15.17 -36.25 -3.91
N GLU A 90 14.87 -37.09 -2.95
CA GLU A 90 15.73 -38.18 -2.48
C GLU A 90 14.98 -39.52 -2.67
N PRO A 91 15.66 -40.68 -2.61
CA PRO A 91 15.00 -41.97 -2.81
C PRO A 91 13.76 -42.15 -1.92
N GLY A 92 12.58 -42.21 -2.54
CA GLY A 92 11.29 -42.36 -1.84
C GLY A 92 10.78 -41.10 -1.13
N LYS A 93 11.42 -39.93 -1.32
CA LYS A 93 11.02 -38.68 -0.67
C LYS A 93 10.55 -37.66 -1.71
N ASP A 94 9.25 -37.36 -1.64
CA ASP A 94 8.58 -36.37 -2.48
C ASP A 94 8.45 -35.04 -1.74
N VAL A 95 8.47 -33.92 -2.46
CA VAL A 95 8.31 -32.56 -1.89
C VAL A 95 7.17 -31.85 -2.62
N LEU A 96 6.19 -31.35 -1.87
CA LEU A 96 5.12 -30.53 -2.43
C LEU A 96 5.53 -29.06 -2.41
N ILE A 97 5.48 -28.43 -3.57
CA ILE A 97 5.82 -27.01 -3.74
C ILE A 97 4.51 -26.24 -3.88
N ILE A 98 4.30 -25.28 -2.99
CA ILE A 98 3.14 -24.38 -3.00
C ILE A 98 3.63 -22.98 -3.37
N ARG A 99 3.20 -22.49 -4.53
CA ARG A 99 3.52 -21.13 -5.00
C ARG A 99 2.40 -20.19 -4.61
N ILE A 100 2.77 -19.13 -3.91
CA ILE A 100 1.84 -18.15 -3.37
C ILE A 100 2.16 -16.81 -4.04
N PRO A 101 1.24 -16.24 -4.82
CA PRO A 101 1.45 -14.92 -5.40
C PRO A 101 1.37 -13.84 -4.31
N ALA A 102 1.84 -12.63 -4.63
CA ALA A 102 1.41 -11.46 -3.89
C ALA A 102 -0.12 -11.35 -4.00
N GLY A 103 -0.80 -11.33 -2.86
CA GLY A 103 -2.24 -11.30 -2.82
C GLY A 103 -2.79 -10.00 -3.44
N PRO A 104 -3.73 -10.06 -4.39
CA PRO A 104 -4.32 -8.86 -4.97
C PRO A 104 -5.24 -8.13 -3.99
N ASN A 105 -5.79 -8.84 -3.00
CA ASN A 105 -6.81 -8.33 -2.07
C ASN A 105 -6.31 -8.27 -0.61
N LYS A 106 -5.13 -7.68 -0.37
CA LYS A 106 -4.59 -7.51 0.99
C LYS A 106 -5.46 -6.58 1.84
N PRO A 107 -5.75 -6.87 3.10
CA PRO A 107 -5.11 -7.91 3.89
C PRO A 107 -5.86 -9.24 3.84
N TYR A 108 -5.11 -10.32 3.72
CA TYR A 108 -5.55 -11.68 3.97
C TYR A 108 -5.39 -12.00 5.46
N ALA A 109 -6.39 -12.65 6.04
CA ALA A 109 -6.40 -13.10 7.42
C ALA A 109 -6.25 -14.60 7.50
N ARG A 110 -5.59 -15.07 8.56
CA ARG A 110 -5.71 -16.44 9.04
C ARG A 110 -6.91 -16.53 9.99
N VAL A 111 -7.84 -17.43 9.72
CA VAL A 111 -9.00 -17.72 10.58
C VAL A 111 -8.67 -18.91 11.49
N HIS A 112 -8.63 -18.69 12.80
CA HIS A 112 -8.40 -19.73 13.80
C HIS A 112 -9.14 -19.39 15.10
N ASN A 113 -9.88 -20.36 15.66
CA ASN A 113 -10.74 -20.16 16.85
C ASN A 113 -11.62 -18.91 16.76
N ASP A 114 -12.31 -18.75 15.63
CA ASP A 114 -13.19 -17.61 15.32
C ASP A 114 -12.52 -16.23 15.39
N ARG A 115 -11.19 -16.19 15.33
CA ARG A 115 -10.40 -14.96 15.26
C ARG A 115 -9.71 -14.84 13.92
N ARG A 116 -9.64 -13.60 13.43
CA ARG A 116 -8.88 -13.19 12.24
C ARG A 116 -7.57 -12.58 12.70
N ASN A 117 -6.46 -13.24 12.37
CA ASN A 117 -5.11 -12.70 12.59
C ASN A 117 -4.47 -12.39 11.24
N TYR A 118 -3.81 -11.23 11.15
CA TYR A 118 -3.14 -10.78 9.94
C TYR A 118 -1.64 -10.95 10.11
N PHE A 119 -1.00 -11.68 9.21
CA PHE A 119 0.44 -11.93 9.26
C PHE A 119 1.15 -11.27 8.09
N ILE A 120 2.39 -10.85 8.31
CA ILE A 120 3.30 -10.33 7.29
C ILE A 120 4.68 -10.99 7.43
N ARG A 121 5.36 -11.17 6.31
CA ARG A 121 6.71 -11.73 6.24
C ARG A 121 7.75 -10.66 6.62
N VAL A 122 8.68 -11.01 7.50
CA VAL A 122 9.84 -10.20 7.90
C VAL A 122 11.07 -11.09 7.95
N GLY A 123 11.94 -10.98 6.94
CA GLY A 123 13.03 -11.93 6.75
C GLY A 123 12.51 -13.34 6.55
N SER A 124 13.13 -14.33 7.18
CA SER A 124 12.67 -15.73 7.19
C SER A 124 11.52 -16.02 8.16
N THR A 125 10.91 -15.01 8.77
CA THR A 125 9.87 -15.24 9.79
C THR A 125 8.56 -14.54 9.45
N SER A 126 7.47 -15.08 9.99
CA SER A 126 6.13 -14.49 9.89
C SER A 126 5.65 -14.01 11.26
N ARG A 127 5.28 -12.73 11.35
CA ARG A 127 4.73 -12.11 12.56
C ARG A 127 3.38 -11.47 12.30
N GLU A 128 2.63 -11.18 13.36
CA GLU A 128 1.41 -10.40 13.22
C GLU A 128 1.73 -9.00 12.70
N ALA A 129 0.89 -8.53 11.78
CA ALA A 129 0.97 -7.18 11.26
C ALA A 129 0.61 -6.18 12.36
N THR A 130 1.38 -5.11 12.44
CA THR A 130 1.04 -3.97 13.31
C THR A 130 -0.21 -3.27 12.78
N GLN A 131 -0.85 -2.47 13.64
CA GLN A 131 -2.03 -1.70 13.26
C GLN A 131 -1.75 -0.76 12.07
N GLU A 132 -0.57 -0.13 12.02
CA GLU A 132 -0.17 0.74 10.91
C GLU A 132 0.03 -0.02 9.59
N GLU A 133 0.70 -1.17 9.64
CA GLU A 133 0.88 -2.03 8.46
C GLU A 133 -0.47 -2.51 7.93
N LEU A 134 -1.36 -2.92 8.83
CA LEU A 134 -2.71 -3.35 8.48
C LEU A 134 -3.52 -2.21 7.84
N GLN A 135 -3.43 -1.00 8.40
CA GLN A 135 -4.09 0.18 7.85
C GLN A 135 -3.59 0.51 6.44
N ARG A 136 -2.28 0.39 6.18
CA ARG A 136 -1.70 0.58 4.83
C ARG A 136 -2.22 -0.46 3.83
N MET A 137 -2.37 -1.73 4.25
CA MET A 137 -2.95 -2.77 3.39
C MET A 137 -4.39 -2.44 3.01
N PHE A 138 -5.21 -2.01 3.98
CA PHE A 138 -6.59 -1.60 3.69
C PHE A 138 -6.68 -0.35 2.80
N GLN A 139 -5.77 0.61 2.96
CA GLN A 139 -5.67 1.78 2.08
C GLN A 139 -5.36 1.38 0.64
N ALA A 140 -4.44 0.44 0.41
CA ALA A 140 -4.04 0.00 -0.92
C ALA A 140 -5.18 -0.62 -1.75
N LEU A 141 -6.21 -1.19 -1.10
CA LEU A 141 -7.42 -1.69 -1.77
C LEU A 141 -8.51 -0.63 -1.99
N GLY A 142 -8.28 0.63 -1.60
CA GLY A 142 -9.33 1.64 -1.58
C GLY A 142 -10.42 1.38 -0.52
N ARG A 143 -10.22 0.42 0.40
CA ARG A 143 -11.15 0.19 1.53
C ARG A 143 -11.01 1.26 2.62
N ILE A 144 -9.89 1.98 2.63
CA ILE A 144 -9.71 3.22 3.41
C ILE A 144 -9.28 4.30 2.43
N GLN A 145 -10.24 5.13 2.01
CA GLN A 145 -9.97 6.36 1.28
C GLN A 145 -9.55 7.44 2.28
N TYR A 146 -8.27 7.42 2.67
CA TYR A 146 -7.77 8.36 3.69
C TYR A 146 -7.95 9.82 3.26
N GLY A 147 -7.81 10.08 1.96
CA GLY A 147 -8.08 11.37 1.35
C GLY A 147 -9.49 11.92 1.61
N MET A 148 -10.49 11.05 1.72
CA MET A 148 -11.87 11.43 2.02
C MET A 148 -12.17 11.60 3.50
N LYS A 149 -11.19 11.38 4.39
CA LYS A 149 -11.43 11.54 5.82
C LYS A 149 -11.65 13.03 6.13
N PRO A 150 -12.69 13.37 6.91
CA PRO A 150 -12.89 14.73 7.40
C PRO A 150 -11.71 15.12 8.29
N VAL A 151 -11.27 16.37 8.15
CA VAL A 151 -10.22 16.97 8.97
C VAL A 151 -10.90 17.83 10.05
N PRO A 152 -10.87 17.40 11.33
CA PRO A 152 -11.58 18.10 12.39
C PRO A 152 -11.16 19.56 12.52
N GLY A 153 -12.16 20.44 12.68
CA GLY A 153 -11.94 21.88 12.84
C GLY A 153 -11.74 22.64 11.52
N SER A 154 -11.68 21.95 10.37
CA SER A 154 -11.67 22.61 9.06
C SER A 154 -13.09 22.89 8.57
N THR A 155 -13.23 23.95 7.77
CA THR A 155 -14.50 24.37 7.17
C THR A 155 -14.28 24.78 5.72
N MET A 156 -15.37 24.98 4.95
CA MET A 156 -15.27 25.53 3.58
C MET A 156 -14.50 26.86 3.52
N GLN A 157 -14.45 27.64 4.60
CA GLN A 157 -13.71 28.90 4.63
C GLN A 157 -12.20 28.70 4.54
N ASP A 158 -11.70 27.50 4.85
CA ASP A 158 -10.30 27.13 4.73
C ASP A 158 -9.91 26.76 3.28
N MET A 159 -10.88 26.64 2.38
CA MET A 159 -10.65 26.34 0.96
C MET A 159 -10.44 27.61 0.12
N ASP A 160 -9.52 27.55 -0.84
CA ASP A 160 -9.26 28.59 -1.84
C ASP A 160 -10.17 28.39 -3.06
N PHE A 161 -11.33 29.05 -3.01
CA PHE A 161 -12.31 29.05 -4.10
C PHE A 161 -11.77 29.64 -5.40
N ARG A 162 -10.69 30.43 -5.39
CA ARG A 162 -10.07 30.92 -6.63
C ARG A 162 -9.46 29.75 -7.39
N ARG A 163 -8.68 28.90 -6.70
CA ARG A 163 -8.09 27.67 -7.25
C ARG A 163 -9.15 26.67 -7.64
N LEU A 164 -10.18 26.52 -6.80
CA LEU A 164 -11.27 25.59 -7.06
C LEU A 164 -12.02 25.97 -8.35
N LYS A 165 -12.51 27.21 -8.47
CA LYS A 165 -13.16 27.69 -9.71
C LYS A 165 -12.24 27.59 -10.92
N ASN A 166 -10.97 27.97 -10.77
CA ASN A 166 -9.99 27.88 -11.84
C ASN A 166 -9.80 26.43 -12.32
N TYR A 167 -9.67 25.47 -11.41
CA TYR A 167 -9.52 24.06 -11.73
C TYR A 167 -10.75 23.52 -12.47
N PHE A 168 -11.97 23.84 -12.01
CA PHE A 168 -13.19 23.41 -12.66
C PHE A 168 -13.32 23.95 -14.08
N SER A 169 -13.04 25.24 -14.27
CA SER A 169 -13.18 25.86 -15.60
C SER A 169 -12.03 25.53 -16.55
N LYS A 170 -10.80 25.37 -16.06
CA LYS A 170 -9.60 25.26 -16.90
C LYS A 170 -9.05 23.84 -17.04
N VAL A 171 -9.28 22.98 -16.04
CA VAL A 171 -8.75 21.61 -16.04
C VAL A 171 -9.88 20.61 -16.31
N LEU A 172 -11.01 20.74 -15.62
CA LEU A 172 -12.16 19.85 -15.82
C LEU A 172 -13.07 20.30 -16.96
N GLU A 173 -12.99 21.57 -17.37
CA GLU A 173 -13.82 22.18 -18.42
C GLU A 173 -15.34 22.03 -18.15
N ILE A 174 -15.73 22.13 -16.87
CA ILE A 174 -17.12 22.04 -16.43
C ILE A 174 -17.60 23.35 -15.78
N GLU A 175 -18.91 23.56 -15.81
CA GLU A 175 -19.54 24.65 -15.06
C GLU A 175 -19.43 24.42 -13.55
N HIS A 176 -19.30 25.51 -12.80
CA HIS A 176 -19.29 25.50 -11.36
C HIS A 176 -20.35 26.48 -10.82
N PRO A 177 -20.81 26.33 -9.57
CA PRO A 177 -21.79 27.22 -8.97
C PRO A 177 -21.31 28.68 -8.94
N LYS A 178 -22.27 29.61 -8.87
CA LYS A 178 -21.99 31.05 -8.72
C LYS A 178 -21.39 31.32 -7.34
N ASP A 179 -20.57 32.37 -7.23
CA ASP A 179 -19.85 32.72 -6.00
C ASP A 179 -20.75 32.92 -4.77
N ASN A 180 -21.99 33.35 -4.98
CA ASN A 180 -22.96 33.61 -3.92
C ASN A 180 -23.88 32.41 -3.59
N ASP A 181 -23.70 31.28 -4.26
CA ASP A 181 -24.54 30.10 -4.06
C ASP A 181 -23.85 29.06 -3.17
N SER A 182 -23.79 29.34 -1.88
CA SER A 182 -23.10 28.47 -0.90
C SER A 182 -23.68 27.06 -0.84
N ASN A 183 -25.00 26.90 -1.06
CA ASN A 183 -25.68 25.61 -1.00
C ASN A 183 -25.30 24.71 -2.18
N GLU A 184 -25.28 25.26 -3.40
CA GLU A 184 -24.82 24.52 -4.59
C GLU A 184 -23.33 24.17 -4.47
N TRP A 185 -22.50 25.05 -3.92
CA TRP A 185 -21.10 24.75 -3.63
C TRP A 185 -20.95 23.61 -2.62
N GLU A 186 -21.67 23.66 -1.51
CA GLU A 186 -21.62 22.60 -0.49
C GLU A 186 -22.02 21.25 -1.09
N ARG A 187 -23.13 21.22 -1.84
CA ARG A 187 -23.61 20.01 -2.52
C ARG A 187 -22.58 19.46 -3.52
N LEU A 188 -21.98 20.33 -4.32
CA LEU A 188 -20.95 19.94 -5.28
C LEU A 188 -19.72 19.35 -4.57
N LEU A 189 -19.25 20.00 -3.52
CA LEU A 189 -18.06 19.55 -2.80
C LEU A 189 -18.29 18.26 -1.99
N LEU A 190 -19.51 18.04 -1.49
CA LEU A 190 -19.92 16.75 -0.91
C LEU A 190 -19.93 15.63 -1.96
N ASN A 191 -20.51 15.90 -3.14
CA ASN A 191 -20.54 14.91 -4.24
C ASN A 191 -19.15 14.54 -4.76
N LEU A 192 -18.20 15.47 -4.67
CA LEU A 192 -16.80 15.27 -5.04
C LEU A 192 -15.93 14.81 -3.87
N GLU A 193 -16.54 14.58 -2.70
CA GLU A 193 -15.86 14.08 -1.50
C GLU A 193 -14.71 14.99 -1.02
N LEU A 194 -14.79 16.29 -1.35
CA LEU A 194 -13.91 17.35 -0.84
C LEU A 194 -14.44 17.94 0.49
N LEU A 195 -15.73 17.75 0.76
CA LEU A 195 -16.36 17.94 2.05
C LEU A 195 -16.94 16.61 2.55
N SER A 196 -17.09 16.49 3.86
CA SER A 196 -17.76 15.37 4.52
C SER A 196 -18.65 15.91 5.63
N ASP A 197 -19.86 15.34 5.72
CA ASP A 197 -20.77 15.51 6.85
C ASP A 197 -20.59 14.33 7.81
N VAL A 198 -20.18 14.62 9.05
CA VAL A 198 -20.16 13.64 10.13
C VAL A 198 -21.11 14.10 11.22
N ASP A 199 -22.25 13.42 11.35
CA ASP A 199 -23.27 13.68 12.36
C ASP A 199 -23.75 15.15 12.40
N GLY A 200 -23.87 15.79 11.23
CA GLY A 200 -24.28 17.18 11.07
C GLY A 200 -23.14 18.19 11.20
N VAL A 201 -21.90 17.72 11.35
CA VAL A 201 -20.70 18.56 11.37
C VAL A 201 -19.99 18.45 10.04
N MET A 202 -20.06 19.53 9.28
CA MET A 202 -19.35 19.68 8.01
C MET A 202 -17.86 19.93 8.25
N ALA A 203 -17.01 19.15 7.59
CA ALA A 203 -15.57 19.32 7.58
C ALA A 203 -15.00 19.12 6.18
N VAL A 204 -13.88 19.78 5.88
CA VAL A 204 -13.13 19.53 4.65
C VAL A 204 -12.40 18.20 4.76
N THR A 205 -12.36 17.45 3.67
CA THR A 205 -11.60 16.20 3.65
C THR A 205 -10.10 16.47 3.50
N VAL A 206 -9.27 15.45 3.76
CA VAL A 206 -7.81 15.53 3.54
C VAL A 206 -7.50 15.95 2.10
N ASP A 207 -8.18 15.37 1.11
CA ASP A 207 -8.00 15.72 -0.31
C ASP A 207 -8.48 17.15 -0.60
N GLY A 208 -9.61 17.57 -0.03
CA GLY A 208 -10.09 18.95 -0.13
C GLY A 208 -9.07 19.97 0.35
N LEU A 209 -8.44 19.72 1.50
CA LEU A 209 -7.39 20.59 2.03
C LEU A 209 -6.10 20.49 1.23
N LEU A 210 -5.64 19.30 0.87
CA LEU A 210 -4.39 19.13 0.11
C LEU A 210 -4.48 19.77 -1.28
N LEU A 211 -5.60 19.60 -1.98
CA LEU A 211 -5.78 20.13 -3.33
C LEU A 211 -6.10 21.62 -3.33
N PHE A 212 -6.98 22.08 -2.43
CA PHE A 212 -7.58 23.41 -2.52
C PHE A 212 -7.53 24.19 -1.20
N GLY A 213 -6.80 23.76 -0.18
CA GLY A 213 -6.68 24.51 1.07
C GLY A 213 -5.87 25.80 0.92
N LYS A 214 -6.29 26.88 1.57
CA LYS A 214 -5.52 28.15 1.64
C LYS A 214 -4.19 27.97 2.36
N ASN A 215 -4.17 27.17 3.42
CA ASN A 215 -2.98 26.81 4.17
C ASN A 215 -3.10 25.36 4.70
N PRO A 216 -2.87 24.34 3.84
CA PRO A 216 -3.09 22.94 4.22
C PRO A 216 -2.21 22.51 5.41
N ALA A 217 -1.00 23.08 5.51
CA ALA A 217 -0.05 22.79 6.59
C ALA A 217 -0.54 23.20 7.99
N HIS A 218 -1.55 24.07 8.09
CA HIS A 218 -2.16 24.40 9.38
C HIS A 218 -2.86 23.18 10.01
N PHE A 219 -3.61 22.43 9.20
CA PHE A 219 -4.37 21.26 9.65
C PHE A 219 -3.60 19.95 9.46
N LEU A 220 -2.72 19.90 8.45
CA LEU A 220 -1.93 18.74 8.08
C LEU A 220 -0.44 19.13 8.09
N PRO A 221 0.22 19.22 9.27
CA PRO A 221 1.60 19.73 9.37
C PRO A 221 2.61 18.94 8.54
N GLN A 222 2.34 17.66 8.30
CA GLN A 222 3.13 16.76 7.46
C GLN A 222 2.90 16.93 5.95
N SER A 223 1.99 17.82 5.53
CA SER A 223 1.74 18.09 4.12
C SER A 223 2.79 19.03 3.54
N GLY A 224 3.32 18.65 2.38
CA GLY A 224 4.33 19.43 1.67
C GLY A 224 5.40 18.54 1.06
N ILE A 225 6.41 19.19 0.48
CA ILE A 225 7.61 18.54 -0.06
C ILE A 225 8.81 19.19 0.60
N ARG A 226 9.71 18.40 1.19
CA ARG A 226 11.04 18.89 1.56
C ARG A 226 12.02 18.50 0.45
N ALA A 227 12.62 19.50 -0.18
CA ALA A 227 13.56 19.32 -1.28
C ALA A 227 14.95 19.79 -0.82
N ILE A 228 15.95 18.92 -0.96
CA ILE A 228 17.33 19.19 -0.53
C ILE A 228 18.26 18.95 -1.71
N ALA A 229 19.11 19.93 -2.00
CA ALA A 229 20.11 19.88 -3.06
C ALA A 229 21.52 19.80 -2.46
N TYR A 230 22.34 18.90 -2.99
CA TYR A 230 23.75 18.72 -2.65
C TYR A 230 24.60 18.95 -3.90
N ASP A 231 25.87 19.32 -3.71
CA ASP A 231 26.82 19.48 -4.82
C ASP A 231 27.39 18.15 -5.32
N SER A 232 27.33 17.10 -4.49
CA SER A 232 27.78 15.75 -4.82
C SER A 232 26.60 14.77 -4.93
N THR A 233 26.83 13.68 -5.64
CA THR A 233 25.92 12.51 -5.64
C THR A 233 25.97 11.73 -4.32
N GLU A 234 26.97 11.98 -3.48
CA GLU A 234 27.05 11.45 -2.12
C GLU A 234 26.40 12.42 -1.12
N PRO A 235 25.68 11.91 -0.09
CA PRO A 235 25.14 12.75 0.97
C PRO A 235 26.26 13.49 1.71
N SER A 236 26.25 14.83 1.65
CA SER A 236 27.15 15.70 2.40
C SER A 236 26.39 16.35 3.56
N TYR A 237 27.09 16.71 4.64
CA TYR A 237 26.48 17.50 5.72
C TYR A 237 26.12 18.93 5.29
N ALA A 238 26.75 19.44 4.23
CA ALA A 238 26.47 20.77 3.69
C ALA A 238 25.53 20.65 2.48
N ALA A 239 24.24 20.87 2.71
CA ALA A 239 23.28 21.07 1.63
C ALA A 239 23.52 22.45 0.98
N ARG A 240 23.52 22.49 -0.35
CA ARG A 240 23.53 23.75 -1.10
C ARG A 240 22.22 24.50 -0.89
N GLU A 241 21.11 23.77 -0.85
CA GLU A 241 19.78 24.32 -0.61
C GLU A 241 18.92 23.29 0.12
N ASP A 242 18.15 23.73 1.12
CA ASP A 242 17.14 22.95 1.84
C ASP A 242 15.87 23.79 1.90
N LEU A 243 14.83 23.34 1.19
CA LEU A 243 13.57 24.05 1.05
C LEU A 243 12.41 23.17 1.50
N GLU A 244 11.61 23.69 2.42
CA GLU A 244 10.32 23.13 2.76
C GLU A 244 9.22 23.85 1.97
N ILE A 245 8.58 23.13 1.05
CA ILE A 245 7.52 23.61 0.18
C ILE A 245 6.18 23.21 0.79
N LYS A 246 5.36 24.21 1.10
CA LYS A 246 4.03 24.03 1.71
C LYS A 246 2.99 24.82 0.92
N GLY A 247 1.79 24.26 0.80
CA GLY A 247 0.68 24.90 0.09
C GLY A 247 -0.24 23.89 -0.58
N ALA A 248 -1.24 24.41 -1.28
CA ALA A 248 -2.14 23.62 -2.11
C ALA A 248 -1.37 22.90 -3.23
N LEU A 249 -1.77 21.67 -3.55
CA LEU A 249 -1.24 20.92 -4.69
C LEU A 249 -1.62 21.57 -6.02
N THR A 250 -2.84 22.10 -6.14
CA THR A 250 -3.31 22.65 -7.42
C THR A 250 -2.72 24.04 -7.69
N PRO A 251 -2.19 24.33 -8.88
CA PRO A 251 -1.80 25.68 -9.27
C PRO A 251 -3.02 26.57 -9.58
N LEU A 252 -2.80 27.88 -9.61
CA LEU A 252 -3.77 28.85 -10.11
C LEU A 252 -3.35 29.33 -11.50
N TYR A 253 -4.14 29.03 -12.52
CA TYR A 253 -3.85 29.44 -13.90
C TYR A 253 -4.44 30.81 -14.26
N ALA A 254 -3.75 31.52 -15.15
CA ALA A 254 -4.19 32.73 -15.80
C ALA A 254 -5.12 32.42 -16.99
N GLY A 255 -5.73 33.49 -17.53
CA GLY A 255 -6.65 33.37 -18.67
C GLY A 255 -6.00 32.77 -19.92
N ASP A 256 -4.71 33.05 -20.12
CA ASP A 256 -3.86 32.61 -21.24
C ASP A 256 -3.17 31.25 -21.02
N GLY A 257 -3.45 30.58 -19.88
CA GLY A 257 -2.83 29.30 -19.52
C GLY A 257 -1.51 29.41 -18.77
N GLY A 258 -1.00 30.63 -18.52
CA GLY A 258 0.13 30.85 -17.62
C GLY A 258 -0.20 30.48 -16.16
N ILE A 259 0.81 30.31 -15.31
CA ILE A 259 0.60 30.06 -13.87
C ILE A 259 0.70 31.38 -13.12
N ILE A 260 -0.36 31.77 -12.40
CA ILE A 260 -0.39 32.95 -11.52
C ILE A 260 0.25 32.59 -10.17
N GLU A 261 -0.19 31.49 -9.57
CA GLU A 261 0.34 31.01 -8.30
C GLU A 261 0.68 29.52 -8.43
N SER A 262 1.98 29.18 -8.33
CA SER A 262 2.47 27.81 -8.42
C SER A 262 1.85 26.91 -7.34
N GLY A 263 1.40 25.72 -7.75
CA GLY A 263 1.03 24.65 -6.82
C GLY A 263 2.26 23.98 -6.23
N LEU A 264 2.04 23.02 -5.34
CA LEU A 264 3.12 22.28 -4.67
C LEU A 264 4.08 21.61 -5.67
N VAL A 265 3.53 21.05 -6.76
CA VAL A 265 4.30 20.33 -7.78
C VAL A 265 5.13 21.29 -8.62
N GLU A 266 4.55 22.42 -9.04
CA GLU A 266 5.26 23.44 -9.82
C GLU A 266 6.44 24.02 -9.03
N GLN A 267 6.24 24.30 -7.73
CA GLN A 267 7.31 24.79 -6.85
C GLN A 267 8.44 23.76 -6.70
N ALA A 268 8.10 22.47 -6.57
CA ALA A 268 9.09 21.41 -6.51
C ALA A 268 9.86 21.25 -7.83
N LEU A 269 9.18 21.37 -8.98
CA LEU A 269 9.82 21.34 -10.29
C LEU A 269 10.73 22.55 -10.51
N GLU A 270 10.34 23.73 -10.06
CA GLU A 270 11.19 24.93 -10.06
C GLU A 270 12.45 24.73 -9.22
N PHE A 271 12.31 24.14 -8.01
CA PHE A 271 13.44 23.77 -7.17
C PHE A 271 14.39 22.83 -7.91
N ILE A 272 13.87 21.77 -8.55
CA ILE A 272 14.68 20.83 -9.33
C ILE A 272 15.39 21.57 -10.46
N ARG A 273 14.67 22.30 -11.32
CA ARG A 273 15.24 23.00 -12.49
C ARG A 273 16.38 23.94 -12.12
N ARG A 274 16.27 24.70 -11.03
CA ARG A 274 17.35 25.61 -10.61
C ARG A 274 18.56 24.88 -10.02
N ASN A 275 18.35 23.68 -9.46
CA ASN A 275 19.38 22.91 -8.78
C ASN A 275 20.01 21.79 -9.63
N THR A 276 19.40 21.38 -10.74
CA THR A 276 19.89 20.29 -11.58
C THR A 276 20.35 20.79 -12.95
N ARG A 277 21.06 21.93 -13.02
CA ARG A 277 21.63 22.41 -14.29
C ARG A 277 22.35 21.26 -14.99
N VAL A 278 21.82 20.85 -16.13
CA VAL A 278 22.49 19.94 -17.06
C VAL A 278 23.71 20.72 -17.56
N GLN A 279 24.91 20.28 -17.20
CA GLN A 279 26.12 20.67 -17.93
C GLN A 279 26.08 20.04 -19.32
#